data_AF-A0A538IR80-F1
#
_entry.id   AF-A0A538IR80-F1
#
_cell.length_a   1.000
_cell.length_b   1.000
_cell.length_c   1.000
_cell.angle_alpha   90.00
_cell.angle_beta   90.00
_cell.angle_gamma   90.00
#
_symmetry.space_group_name_H-M   'P 1'
#
loop_
_entity.id
_entity.type
_entity.pdbx_description
1 polymer ?
#
loop_
_entity_poly.entity_id
_entity_poly.type
_entity_poly.pdbx_seq_one_letter_code
_entity_poly.pdbx_strand_id
1 'polypeptide(L)'
;YKNAGLLAGGLMALYQRCVHLGCRVPFCQASQWFECPCHGSKYNRAGEYKLGPAPRGLDRMPLTLTGSTLTIDTGNIQTGPPRGTNTTGQDPEGPFCVAPVGGH
;
A
#
# COMPACT_ATOMS: atom_id res chain seq x y z
N TYR A 1 -4.51 14.31 0.40
CA TYR A 1 -4.43 13.55 -0.86
C TYR A 1 -4.48 14.35 -2.16
N LYS A 2 -4.82 15.66 -2.17
CA LYS A 2 -5.02 16.41 -3.42
C LYS A 2 -3.81 16.42 -4.40
N ASN A 3 -2.59 16.12 -3.93
CA ASN A 3 -1.37 16.10 -4.76
C ASN A 3 -0.56 14.79 -4.64
N ALA A 4 -1.14 13.68 -4.12
CA ALA A 4 -0.37 12.48 -3.72
C ALA A 4 -0.89 11.16 -4.32
N GLY A 5 -1.28 11.19 -5.60
CA GLY A 5 -1.67 9.98 -6.34
C GLY A 5 -3.07 9.45 -6.03
N LEU A 6 -4.02 10.31 -5.63
CA LEU A 6 -5.44 9.96 -5.51
C LEU A 6 -6.24 10.80 -6.52
N LEU A 7 -6.87 10.15 -7.50
CA LEU A 7 -7.78 10.83 -8.42
C LEU A 7 -9.17 11.00 -7.80
N ALA A 8 -9.91 12.02 -8.27
CA ALA A 8 -11.34 12.20 -7.98
C ALA A 8 -12.11 10.98 -8.53
N GLY A 9 -12.45 10.05 -7.65
CA GLY A 9 -12.94 8.71 -8.00
C GLY A 9 -12.37 7.59 -7.12
N GLY A 10 -11.44 7.88 -6.22
CA GLY A 10 -10.92 6.91 -5.26
C GLY A 10 -9.82 6.00 -5.81
N LEU A 11 -9.33 6.28 -7.03
CA LEU A 11 -8.25 5.52 -7.66
C LEU A 11 -6.88 5.97 -7.14
N MET A 12 -6.06 5.00 -6.74
CA MET A 12 -4.70 5.20 -6.26
C MET A 12 -3.77 4.16 -6.87
N ALA A 13 -2.65 4.61 -7.41
CA ALA A 13 -1.57 3.72 -7.86
C ALA A 13 -0.60 3.50 -6.70
N LEU A 14 -0.59 2.29 -6.17
CA LEU A 14 0.37 1.85 -5.16
C LEU A 14 1.50 1.07 -5.82
N TYR A 15 2.74 1.37 -5.45
CA TYR A 15 3.87 0.57 -5.89
C TYR A 15 3.87 -0.74 -5.10
N GLN A 16 3.69 -1.87 -5.80
CA GLN A 16 3.74 -3.22 -5.22
C GLN A 16 5.16 -3.67 -4.82
N ARG A 17 5.91 -2.78 -4.16
CA ARG A 17 7.27 -2.97 -3.67
C ARG A 17 7.32 -2.59 -2.19
N CYS A 18 7.69 -3.54 -1.35
CA CYS A 18 7.82 -3.36 0.08
C CYS A 18 8.91 -2.32 0.35
N VAL A 19 8.56 -1.28 1.10
CA VAL A 19 9.48 -0.17 1.43
C VAL A 19 10.46 -0.52 2.55
N HIS A 20 10.44 -1.77 3.03
CA HIS A 20 11.49 -2.33 3.88
C HIS A 20 12.76 -2.61 3.04
N LEU A 21 12.74 -3.66 2.21
CA LEU A 21 13.89 -4.14 1.43
C LEU A 21 13.53 -4.52 -0.02
N GLY A 22 12.37 -4.11 -0.52
CA GLY A 22 12.03 -4.21 -1.95
C GLY A 22 11.28 -5.46 -2.41
N CYS A 23 10.91 -6.39 -1.52
CA CYS A 23 10.09 -7.55 -1.90
C CYS A 23 8.74 -7.15 -2.53
N ARG A 24 8.19 -8.01 -3.39
CA ARG A 24 6.80 -7.86 -3.86
C ARG A 24 5.81 -7.94 -2.69
N VAL A 25 4.72 -7.18 -2.75
CA VAL A 25 3.66 -7.15 -1.72
C VAL A 25 2.30 -7.61 -2.31
N PRO A 26 1.99 -8.92 -2.28
CA PRO A 26 0.69 -9.44 -2.72
C PRO A 26 -0.49 -8.85 -1.93
N PHE A 27 -1.66 -8.84 -2.55
CA PHE A 27 -2.93 -8.53 -1.89
C PHE A 27 -3.52 -9.79 -1.25
N CYS A 28 -3.93 -9.71 0.01
CA CYS A 28 -4.62 -10.76 0.73
C CYS A 28 -6.13 -10.52 0.67
N GLN A 29 -6.85 -11.44 0.04
CA GLN A 29 -8.30 -11.31 -0.13
C GLN A 29 -9.08 -11.51 1.18
N ALA A 30 -8.52 -12.21 2.17
CA ALA A 30 -9.17 -12.41 3.46
C ALA A 30 -9.11 -11.14 4.33
N SER A 31 -7.91 -10.60 4.57
CA SER A 31 -7.72 -9.38 5.36
C SER A 31 -8.06 -8.09 4.61
N GLN A 32 -8.17 -8.17 3.28
CA GLN A 32 -8.27 -7.03 2.36
C GLN A 32 -7.06 -6.09 2.42
N TRP A 33 -5.90 -6.59 2.82
CA TRP A 33 -4.65 -5.83 2.99
C TRP A 33 -3.56 -6.31 2.04
N PHE A 34 -2.55 -5.48 1.80
CA PHE A 34 -1.32 -5.89 1.14
C PHE A 34 -0.33 -6.44 2.16
N GLU A 35 0.19 -7.64 1.92
CA GLU A 35 1.01 -8.38 2.89
C GLU A 35 2.33 -8.85 2.27
N CYS A 36 3.44 -8.38 2.82
CA CYS A 36 4.78 -8.74 2.36
C CYS A 36 5.22 -10.07 3.00
N PRO A 37 5.46 -11.13 2.22
CA PRO A 37 5.80 -12.45 2.75
C PRO A 37 7.21 -12.53 3.33
N CYS A 38 8.12 -11.61 2.97
CA CYS A 38 9.52 -11.69 3.38
C CYS A 38 9.72 -11.43 4.88
N HIS A 39 9.11 -10.36 5.40
CA HIS A 39 9.29 -9.92 6.79
C HIS A 39 7.98 -9.43 7.41
N GLY A 40 6.83 -9.84 6.86
CA GLY A 40 5.52 -9.59 7.46
C GLY A 40 5.06 -8.13 7.51
N SER A 41 5.64 -7.23 6.70
CA SER A 41 5.09 -5.86 6.60
C SER A 41 3.70 -5.91 5.99
N LYS A 42 2.74 -5.20 6.60
CA LYS A 42 1.36 -5.15 6.12
C LYS A 42 0.89 -3.72 5.92
N TYR A 43 0.07 -3.53 4.90
CA TYR A 43 -0.47 -2.24 4.51
C TYR A 43 -1.96 -2.38 4.21
N ASN A 44 -2.77 -1.40 4.60
CA ASN A 44 -4.20 -1.41 4.28
C ASN A 44 -4.45 -1.13 2.78
N ARG A 45 -5.72 -1.06 2.34
CA ARG A 45 -6.08 -0.82 0.92
C ARG A 45 -5.55 0.51 0.37
N ALA A 46 -5.28 1.50 1.22
CA ALA A 46 -4.67 2.77 0.84
C ALA A 46 -3.12 2.75 0.85
N GLY A 47 -2.51 1.57 1.06
CA GLY A 47 -1.07 1.39 1.17
C GLY A 47 -0.47 1.99 2.45
N GLU A 48 -1.29 2.34 3.44
CA GLU A 48 -0.82 2.87 4.71
C GLU A 48 -0.25 1.74 5.55
N TYR A 49 0.92 1.96 6.16
CA TYR A 49 1.56 0.97 7.02
C TYR A 49 0.66 0.61 8.20
N LYS A 50 0.57 -0.70 8.50
CA LYS A 50 -0.16 -1.23 9.66
C LYS A 50 0.72 -2.07 10.58
N LEU A 51 1.56 -2.96 10.04
CA LEU A 51 2.37 -3.91 10.83
C LEU A 51 3.73 -4.20 10.17
N GLY A 52 4.70 -4.66 10.97
CA GLY A 52 6.01 -5.17 10.53
C GLY A 52 7.16 -4.14 10.46
N PRO A 53 8.29 -4.48 9.81
CA PRO A 53 9.49 -3.64 9.84
C PRO A 53 9.51 -2.46 8.86
N ALA A 54 8.60 -2.40 7.87
CA ALA A 54 8.61 -1.32 6.87
C ALA A 54 8.49 0.08 7.50
N PRO A 55 9.38 1.04 7.18
CA PRO A 55 9.48 2.31 7.91
C PRO A 55 8.36 3.33 7.60
N ARG A 56 7.49 3.04 6.62
CA ARG A 56 6.42 3.92 6.12
C ARG A 56 5.43 3.12 5.27
N GLY A 57 4.38 3.76 4.78
CA GLY A 57 3.45 3.20 3.79
C GLY A 57 4.06 3.01 2.41
N LEU A 58 3.34 2.30 1.54
CA LEU A 58 3.74 2.04 0.15
C LEU A 58 3.89 3.34 -0.65
N ASP A 59 4.88 3.33 -1.53
CA ASP A 59 5.08 4.38 -2.53
C ASP A 59 3.92 4.46 -3.51
N ARG A 60 3.78 5.62 -4.13
CA ARG A 60 2.67 5.95 -5.02
C ARG A 60 3.18 6.50 -6.33
N MET A 61 2.32 6.51 -7.33
CA MET A 61 2.59 7.12 -8.63
C MET A 61 1.45 8.08 -8.99
N PRO A 62 1.74 9.23 -9.61
CA PRO A 62 0.71 10.09 -10.17
C PRO A 62 -0.13 9.34 -11.18
N LEU A 63 -1.43 9.67 -11.22
CA LEU A 63 -2.33 9.19 -12.23
C LEU A 63 -2.99 10.37 -12.93
N THR A 64 -3.31 10.20 -14.20
CA THR A 64 -4.09 11.15 -15.00
C THR A 64 -5.21 10.39 -15.70
N LEU A 65 -6.43 10.90 -15.60
CA LEU A 65 -7.58 10.36 -16.32
C LEU A 65 -7.96 11.33 -17.44
N THR A 66 -7.86 10.88 -18.69
CA THR A 66 -8.25 11.65 -19.88
C THR A 66 -9.30 10.86 -20.64
N GLY A 67 -10.56 11.30 -20.59
CA GLY A 67 -11.69 10.51 -21.09
C GLY A 67 -11.83 9.20 -20.32
N SER A 68 -11.70 8.07 -21.01
CA SER A 68 -11.70 6.71 -20.43
C SER A 68 -10.30 6.14 -20.19
N THR A 69 -9.24 6.86 -20.56
CA THR A 69 -7.86 6.38 -20.43
C THR A 69 -7.25 6.82 -19.12
N LEU A 70 -6.89 5.85 -18.28
CA LEU A 70 -6.11 6.06 -17.06
C LEU A 70 -4.63 5.84 -17.35
N THR A 71 -3.82 6.88 -17.18
CA THR A 71 -2.36 6.83 -17.30
C THR A 71 -1.71 6.90 -15.92
N ILE A 72 -0.71 6.05 -15.68
CA ILE A 72 0.10 6.05 -14.45
C ILE A 72 1.53 6.46 -14.81
N ASP A 73 2.06 7.49 -14.15
CA ASP A 73 3.45 7.92 -14.34
C ASP A 73 4.38 7.07 -13.48
N THR A 74 4.92 6.00 -14.06
CA THR A 74 5.83 5.07 -13.37
C THR A 74 7.24 5.63 -13.18
N GLY A 75 7.58 6.74 -13.83
CA GLY A 75 8.87 7.43 -13.67
C GLY A 75 8.90 8.34 -12.45
N ASN A 76 7.73 8.74 -11.94
CA ASN A 76 7.59 9.66 -10.82
C ASN A 76 7.08 8.93 -9.56
N ILE A 77 8.00 8.31 -8.84
CA ILE A 77 7.69 7.61 -7.59
C ILE A 77 7.58 8.63 -6.45
N GLN A 78 6.41 8.71 -5.84
CA GLN A 78 6.10 9.55 -4.69
C GLN A 78 6.22 8.74 -3.40
N THR A 79 7.02 9.24 -2.46
CA THR A 79 7.23 8.59 -1.16
C THR A 79 5.91 8.34 -0.43
N GLY A 80 5.73 7.11 0.03
CA GLY A 80 4.56 6.69 0.80
C GLY A 80 4.39 7.42 2.14
N PRO A 81 3.17 7.43 2.72
CA PRO A 81 2.86 8.19 3.93
C PRO A 81 3.63 7.68 5.16
N PRO A 82 3.91 8.53 6.17
CA PRO A 82 4.61 8.12 7.38
C PRO A 82 3.81 7.08 8.18
N ARG A 83 4.49 6.35 9.08
CA ARG A 83 3.84 5.45 10.05
C ARG A 83 2.83 6.24 10.91
N GLY A 84 1.73 5.59 11.26
CA GLY A 84 0.63 6.22 12.00
C GLY A 84 -0.40 6.93 11.12
N THR A 85 -0.16 7.07 9.82
CA THR A 85 -1.18 7.55 8.87
C THR A 85 -2.33 6.53 8.82
N ASN A 86 -3.56 6.96 9.10
CA ASN A 86 -4.75 6.12 9.11
C ASN A 86 -5.96 6.89 8.58
N THR A 87 -5.99 7.19 7.30
CA THR A 87 -7.06 8.02 6.73
C THR A 87 -8.33 7.25 6.42
N THR A 88 -8.22 5.93 6.27
CA THR A 88 -9.34 5.05 5.97
C THR A 88 -10.02 4.49 7.21
N GLY A 89 -9.34 4.49 8.36
CA GLY A 89 -9.80 3.77 9.55
C GLY A 89 -9.90 2.25 9.34
N GLN A 90 -9.38 1.71 8.23
CA GLN A 90 -9.61 0.31 7.85
C GLN A 90 -8.80 -0.62 8.78
N ASP A 91 -9.53 -1.50 9.46
CA ASP A 91 -9.04 -2.68 10.15
C ASP A 91 -9.02 -3.91 9.22
N PRO A 92 -8.31 -5.00 9.54
CA PRO A 92 -8.32 -6.17 8.68
C PRO A 92 -9.70 -6.84 8.72
N GLU A 93 -10.25 -7.14 7.55
CA GLU A 93 -11.61 -7.72 7.41
C GLU A 93 -11.67 -9.23 7.63
N GLY A 94 -10.51 -9.85 7.79
CA GLY A 94 -10.36 -11.29 7.95
C GLY A 94 -8.91 -11.65 8.31
N PRO A 95 -8.59 -12.96 8.37
CA PRO A 95 -7.27 -13.42 8.75
C PRO A 95 -6.19 -12.96 7.77
N PHE A 96 -4.97 -12.79 8.29
CA PHE A 96 -3.81 -12.47 7.46
C PHE A 96 -3.38 -13.67 6.62
N CYS A 97 -3.01 -13.43 5.36
CA CYS A 97 -2.49 -14.46 4.46
C CYS A 97 -1.01 -14.79 4.75
N VAL A 98 -0.28 -13.83 5.34
CA VAL A 98 1.12 -13.99 5.75
C VAL A 98 1.18 -14.04 7.27
N ALA A 99 1.71 -15.12 7.82
CA ALA A 99 1.92 -15.26 9.26
C ALA A 99 2.85 -14.15 9.82
N PRO A 100 2.73 -13.79 11.10
CA PRO A 100 3.71 -12.94 11.75
C PRO A 100 5.10 -13.59 11.67
N VAL A 101 6.10 -12.88 11.16
CA VAL A 101 7.49 -13.31 11.28
C VAL A 101 7.94 -13.04 12.71
N GLY A 102 8.26 -14.09 13.47
CA GLY A 102 8.79 -13.99 14.84
C GLY A 102 7.90 -14.54 15.96
N GLY A 103 7.02 -15.50 15.68
CA GLY A 103 6.37 -16.30 16.73
C GLY A 103 7.25 -17.46 17.19
N HIS A 104 8.05 -17.21 18.22
CA HIS A 104 8.32 -18.19 19.27
C HIS A 104 7.49 -17.82 20.49
#